data_AF-A0AAE4NX82-F1
#
_entry.id   AF-A0AAE4NX82-F1
#
_cell.length_a   1.000
_cell.length_b   1.000
_cell.length_c   1.000
_cell.angle_alpha   90.00
_cell.angle_beta   90.00
_cell.angle_gamma   90.00
#
_symmetry.space_group_name_H-M   'P 1'
#
loop_
_entity.id
_entity.type
_entity.pdbx_description
1 polymer ?
#
loop_
_entity_poly.entity_id
_entity_poly.type
_entity_poly.pdbx_seq_one_letter_code
_entity_poly.pdbx_strand_id
1 'polypeptide(L)'
;MKYPKLTAFLGIMAVNIHSGLFGAKAHARLDEESLQKLEDHLSEKGNEDIQQKLDNLQEKYNTLETASSSLKNAVTQALELNGLSAELSDNATEADAVVLLGNKCKEYGASDNRHSFPKNDGQEKEDEPDPSKDYQHNKVMTQKFDFPKIKE
;
A
#
# COMPACT_ATOMS: atom_id res chain seq x y z
N MET A 1 -17.65 40.25 13.65
CA MET A 1 -18.63 40.53 12.58
C MET A 1 -19.50 39.31 12.36
N LYS A 2 -20.82 39.50 12.20
CA LYS A 2 -21.73 38.44 11.76
C LYS A 2 -21.61 38.35 10.23
N TYR A 3 -21.20 37.18 9.71
CA TYR A 3 -20.97 36.90 8.26
C TYR A 3 -19.73 37.54 7.58
N PRO A 4 -18.51 37.36 8.13
CA PRO A 4 -17.29 37.99 7.60
C PRO A 4 -16.93 37.60 6.16
N LYS A 5 -17.26 36.37 5.75
CA LYS A 5 -17.00 35.88 4.39
C LYS A 5 -17.93 36.53 3.37
N LEU A 6 -19.21 36.70 3.73
CA LEU A 6 -20.20 37.31 2.86
C LEU A 6 -19.93 38.81 2.70
N THR A 7 -19.56 39.50 3.77
CA THR A 7 -19.16 40.92 3.71
C THR A 7 -17.91 41.13 2.86
N ALA A 8 -16.91 40.25 2.99
CA ALA A 8 -15.70 40.31 2.17
C ALA A 8 -15.98 40.05 0.67
N PHE A 9 -16.85 39.06 0.37
CA PHE A 9 -17.23 38.73 -0.99
C PHE A 9 -18.02 39.85 -1.68
N LEU A 10 -18.99 40.43 -0.97
CA LEU A 10 -19.83 41.52 -1.49
C LEU A 10 -19.11 42.88 -1.48
N GLY A 11 -17.94 42.99 -0.85
CA GLY A 11 -17.24 44.26 -0.68
C GLY A 11 -17.94 45.25 0.26
N ILE A 12 -18.85 44.76 1.12
CA ILE A 12 -19.65 45.58 2.03
C ILE A 12 -19.07 45.54 3.44
N MET A 13 -19.14 46.66 4.17
CA MET A 13 -18.65 46.71 5.56
C MET A 13 -19.50 45.88 6.53
N ALA A 14 -20.82 45.80 6.32
CA ALA A 14 -21.71 45.01 7.18
C ALA A 14 -22.98 44.61 6.43
N VAL A 15 -23.54 43.45 6.78
CA VAL A 15 -24.88 43.04 6.33
C VAL A 15 -25.92 43.72 7.21
N ASN A 16 -26.75 44.58 6.63
CA ASN A 16 -27.83 45.27 7.34
C ASN A 16 -28.99 44.31 7.59
N ILE A 17 -29.09 43.83 8.83
CA ILE A 17 -30.18 42.96 9.28
C ILE A 17 -31.27 43.82 9.91
N HIS A 18 -32.44 43.84 9.29
CA HIS A 18 -33.63 44.47 9.86
C HIS A 18 -34.44 43.44 10.62
N SER A 19 -34.59 43.64 11.93
CA SER A 19 -35.56 42.91 12.75
C SER A 19 -36.94 43.48 12.46
N GLY A 20 -37.91 42.63 12.11
CA GLY A 20 -39.28 43.10 11.92
C GLY A 20 -39.88 43.54 13.25
N LEU A 21 -40.58 44.69 13.26
CA LEU A 21 -41.39 45.09 14.41
C LEU A 21 -42.53 44.06 14.58
N PHE A 22 -42.85 43.66 15.82
CA PHE A 22 -43.83 42.63 16.16
C PHE A 22 -43.46 41.17 15.81
N GLY A 23 -42.27 40.71 16.23
CA GLY A 23 -41.94 39.27 16.24
C GLY A 23 -41.67 38.65 14.86
N ALA A 24 -41.64 39.45 13.80
CA ALA A 24 -41.26 38.98 12.48
C ALA A 24 -39.75 38.68 12.40
N LYS A 25 -39.40 37.60 11.69
CA LYS A 25 -38.02 37.14 11.54
C LYS A 25 -37.14 38.25 10.93
N ALA A 26 -35.94 38.37 11.49
CA ALA A 26 -34.95 39.32 10.99
C ALA A 26 -34.52 38.94 9.57
N HIS A 27 -34.47 39.91 8.66
CA HIS A 27 -34.08 39.73 7.26
C HIS A 27 -32.89 40.62 6.92
N ALA A 28 -31.96 40.08 6.15
CA ALA A 28 -30.86 40.85 5.58
C ALA A 28 -31.36 41.61 4.35
N ARG A 29 -31.03 42.90 4.26
CA ARG A 29 -31.21 43.69 3.02
C ARG A 29 -29.86 43.79 2.32
N LEU A 30 -29.82 43.34 1.08
CA LEU A 30 -28.73 43.54 0.14
C LEU A 30 -29.21 44.51 -0.93
N ASP A 31 -28.31 45.32 -1.48
CA ASP A 31 -28.62 46.15 -2.65
C ASP A 31 -28.58 45.33 -3.95
N GLU A 32 -29.12 45.91 -5.02
CA GLU A 32 -29.22 45.29 -6.35
C GLU A 32 -27.86 44.79 -6.85
N GLU A 33 -26.79 45.58 -6.64
CA GLU A 33 -25.44 45.24 -7.08
C GLU A 33 -24.87 44.03 -6.33
N SER A 34 -25.10 43.97 -5.01
CA SER A 34 -24.71 42.82 -4.18
C SER A 34 -25.50 41.57 -4.53
N LEU A 35 -26.78 41.72 -4.87
CA LEU A 35 -27.63 40.62 -5.33
C LEU A 35 -27.16 40.10 -6.68
N GLN A 36 -26.88 40.98 -7.64
CA GLN A 36 -26.37 40.62 -8.95
C GLN A 36 -25.03 39.89 -8.84
N LYS A 37 -24.10 40.36 -7.99
CA LYS A 37 -22.83 39.64 -7.73
C LYS A 37 -23.03 38.23 -7.17
N LEU A 38 -24.05 38.03 -6.34
CA LEU A 38 -24.39 36.70 -5.84
C LEU A 38 -25.00 35.82 -6.93
N GLU A 39 -25.92 36.36 -7.73
CA GLU A 39 -26.57 35.65 -8.84
C GLU A 39 -25.56 35.29 -9.93
N ASP A 40 -24.68 36.21 -10.31
CA ASP A 40 -23.60 35.98 -11.28
C ASP A 40 -22.63 34.92 -10.75
N HIS A 41 -22.27 34.95 -9.47
CA HIS A 41 -21.41 33.93 -8.88
C HIS A 41 -22.08 32.56 -8.76
N LEU A 42 -23.36 32.53 -8.41
CA LEU A 42 -24.18 31.32 -8.39
C LEU A 42 -24.38 30.76 -9.80
N SER A 43 -24.31 31.60 -10.84
CA SER A 43 -24.46 31.22 -12.24
C SER A 43 -23.12 30.82 -12.88
N GLU A 44 -22.02 31.53 -12.62
CA GLU A 44 -20.68 31.25 -13.16
C GLU A 44 -19.94 30.13 -12.41
N LYS A 45 -20.16 29.98 -11.09
CA LYS A 45 -19.61 28.86 -10.30
C LYS A 45 -20.66 27.78 -9.99
N GLY A 46 -21.86 27.93 -10.53
CA GLY A 46 -23.00 27.06 -10.30
C GLY A 46 -22.80 25.68 -10.90
N ASN A 47 -22.61 24.69 -10.04
CA ASN A 47 -22.65 23.26 -10.30
C ASN A 47 -21.53 22.65 -11.15
N GLU A 48 -21.01 23.25 -12.22
CA GLU A 48 -20.06 22.50 -13.09
C GLU A 48 -18.72 22.19 -12.41
N ASP A 49 -18.09 23.14 -11.71
CA ASP A 49 -16.83 22.91 -10.98
C ASP A 49 -17.02 21.97 -9.77
N ILE A 50 -18.17 22.07 -9.10
CA ILE A 50 -18.50 21.19 -7.97
C ILE A 50 -18.83 19.78 -8.46
N GLN A 51 -19.56 19.65 -9.56
CA GLN A 51 -19.91 18.39 -10.19
C GLN A 51 -18.65 17.71 -10.75
N GLN A 52 -17.76 18.45 -11.42
CA GLN A 52 -16.47 17.92 -11.85
C GLN A 52 -15.62 17.43 -10.67
N LYS A 53 -15.58 18.17 -9.56
CA LYS A 53 -14.89 17.72 -8.35
C LYS A 53 -15.53 16.47 -7.77
N LEU A 54 -16.86 16.40 -7.77
CA LEU A 54 -17.60 15.24 -7.27
C LEU A 54 -17.32 14.00 -8.13
N ASP A 55 -17.39 14.15 -9.45
CA ASP A 55 -17.13 13.09 -10.42
C ASP A 55 -15.67 12.59 -10.31
N ASN A 56 -14.71 13.51 -10.16
CA ASN A 56 -13.30 13.18 -9.96
C ASN A 56 -13.06 12.44 -8.63
N LEU A 57 -13.72 12.86 -7.55
CA LEU A 57 -13.67 12.17 -6.27
C LEU A 57 -14.28 10.76 -6.38
N GLN A 58 -15.38 10.62 -7.11
CA GLN A 58 -16.05 9.34 -7.31
C GLN A 58 -15.19 8.38 -8.15
N GLU A 59 -14.53 8.87 -9.19
CA GLU A 59 -13.58 8.08 -9.99
C GLU A 59 -12.39 7.60 -9.14
N LYS A 60 -11.82 8.48 -8.31
CA LYS A 60 -10.74 8.13 -7.37
C LYS A 60 -11.21 7.10 -6.35
N TYR A 61 -12.42 7.25 -5.83
CA TYR A 61 -13.01 6.29 -4.90
C TYR A 61 -13.16 4.91 -5.54
N ASN A 62 -13.73 4.85 -6.75
CA ASN A 62 -13.92 3.59 -7.48
C ASN A 62 -12.57 2.91 -7.79
N THR A 63 -11.56 3.69 -8.16
CA THR A 63 -10.20 3.18 -8.40
C THR A 63 -9.59 2.60 -7.13
N LEU A 64 -9.71 3.31 -6.01
CA LEU A 64 -9.21 2.87 -4.71
C LEU A 64 -9.94 1.61 -4.22
N GLU A 65 -11.25 1.55 -4.40
CA GLU A 65 -12.07 0.40 -4.02
C GLU A 65 -11.68 -0.85 -4.82
N THR A 66 -11.44 -0.69 -6.13
CA THR A 66 -10.97 -1.76 -7.01
C THR A 66 -9.58 -2.23 -6.62
N ALA A 67 -8.66 -1.30 -6.34
CA ALA A 67 -7.30 -1.63 -5.89
C ALA A 67 -7.30 -2.35 -4.53
N SER A 68 -8.13 -1.89 -3.58
CA SER A 68 -8.31 -2.52 -2.27
C SER A 68 -8.83 -3.95 -2.40
N SER A 69 -9.87 -4.16 -3.21
CA SER A 69 -10.43 -5.49 -3.48
C SER A 69 -9.40 -6.43 -4.14
N SER A 70 -8.64 -5.92 -5.12
CA SER A 70 -7.57 -6.67 -5.77
C SER A 70 -6.46 -7.06 -4.80
N LEU A 71 -6.04 -6.13 -3.94
CA LEU A 71 -5.04 -6.39 -2.91
C LEU A 71 -5.50 -7.45 -1.92
N LYS A 72 -6.74 -7.36 -1.43
CA LYS A 72 -7.32 -8.38 -0.54
C LYS A 72 -7.30 -9.76 -1.17
N ASN A 73 -7.74 -9.86 -2.42
CA ASN A 73 -7.73 -11.12 -3.16
C ASN A 73 -6.31 -11.68 -3.34
N ALA A 74 -5.32 -10.82 -3.62
CA ALA A 74 -3.93 -11.24 -3.76
C ALA A 74 -3.34 -11.74 -2.44
N VAL A 75 -3.63 -11.05 -1.32
CA VAL A 75 -3.21 -11.46 0.03
C VAL A 75 -3.83 -12.80 0.40
N THR A 76 -5.14 -12.98 0.19
CA THR A 76 -5.83 -14.25 0.45
C THR A 76 -5.22 -15.40 -0.36
N GLN A 77 -5.02 -15.20 -1.68
CA GLN A 77 -4.38 -16.21 -2.52
C GLN A 77 -2.95 -16.54 -2.07
N ALA A 78 -2.17 -15.53 -1.68
CA ALA A 78 -0.81 -15.75 -1.19
C ALA A 78 -0.80 -16.57 0.12
N LEU A 79 -1.76 -16.32 1.02
CA LEU A 79 -1.91 -17.11 2.25
C LEU A 79 -2.29 -18.56 1.94
N GLU A 80 -3.24 -18.78 1.03
CA GLU A 80 -3.67 -20.12 0.62
C GLU A 80 -2.53 -20.91 -0.04
N LEU A 81 -1.80 -20.30 -0.98
CA LEU A 81 -0.68 -20.93 -1.67
C LEU A 81 0.46 -21.34 -0.71
N ASN A 82 0.62 -20.61 0.40
CA ASN A 82 1.63 -20.91 1.41
C ASN A 82 1.08 -21.75 2.57
N GLY A 83 -0.20 -22.16 2.53
CA GLY A 83 -0.83 -22.95 3.59
C GLY A 83 -1.03 -22.19 4.91
N LEU A 84 -1.00 -20.86 4.88
CA LEU A 84 -1.02 -19.98 6.07
C LEU A 84 -2.44 -19.57 6.48
N SER A 85 -3.48 -19.94 5.73
CA SER A 85 -4.85 -19.48 5.98
C SER A 85 -5.40 -19.88 7.35
N ALA A 86 -4.92 -20.98 7.94
CA ALA A 86 -5.33 -21.44 9.26
C ALA A 86 -4.58 -20.76 10.44
N GLU A 87 -3.52 -20.01 10.14
CA GLU A 87 -2.71 -19.32 11.15
C GLU A 87 -3.28 -17.93 11.50
N LEU A 88 -4.27 -17.46 10.74
CA LEU A 88 -5.02 -16.26 11.04
C LEU A 88 -6.21 -16.58 11.95
N SER A 89 -6.30 -15.89 13.07
CA SER A 89 -7.48 -15.94 13.94
C SER A 89 -8.70 -15.31 13.27
N ASP A 90 -9.91 -15.70 13.68
CA ASP A 90 -11.17 -15.12 13.17
C ASP A 90 -11.27 -13.59 13.35
N ASN A 91 -10.48 -13.02 14.27
CA ASN A 91 -10.40 -11.58 14.54
C ASN A 91 -9.14 -10.92 13.94
N ALA A 92 -8.39 -11.63 13.08
CA ALA A 92 -7.17 -11.11 12.50
C ALA A 92 -7.47 -9.95 11.55
N THR A 93 -6.64 -8.92 11.62
CA THR A 93 -6.72 -7.78 10.71
C THR A 93 -5.97 -8.08 9.40
N GLU A 94 -6.25 -7.28 8.38
CA GLU A 94 -5.52 -7.33 7.09
C GLU A 94 -4.02 -7.07 7.27
N ALA A 95 -3.64 -6.28 8.28
CA ALA A 95 -2.24 -6.05 8.64
C ALA A 95 -1.56 -7.33 9.16
N ASP A 96 -2.27 -8.13 9.96
CA ASP A 96 -1.76 -9.38 10.51
C ASP A 96 -1.47 -10.40 9.38
N ALA A 97 -2.36 -10.48 8.40
CA ALA A 97 -2.17 -11.27 7.18
C ALA A 97 -0.90 -10.88 6.41
N VAL A 98 -0.65 -9.58 6.24
CA VAL A 98 0.56 -9.07 5.57
C VAL A 98 1.82 -9.36 6.39
N VAL A 99 1.77 -9.21 7.71
CA VAL A 99 2.90 -9.53 8.59
C VAL A 99 3.24 -11.01 8.51
N LEU A 100 2.24 -11.89 8.51
CA LEU A 100 2.42 -13.32 8.40
C LEU A 100 3.08 -13.71 7.07
N LEU A 101 2.59 -13.18 5.95
CA LEU A 101 3.22 -13.35 4.64
C LEU A 101 4.66 -12.82 4.63
N GLY A 102 4.88 -11.62 5.20
CA GLY A 102 6.21 -11.01 5.29
C GLY A 102 7.20 -11.87 6.08
N ASN A 103 6.75 -12.51 7.17
CA ASN A 103 7.57 -13.45 7.93
C ASN A 103 7.90 -14.69 7.11
N LYS A 104 6.93 -15.23 6.34
CA LYS A 104 7.19 -16.38 5.46
C LYS A 104 8.17 -16.04 4.34
N CYS A 105 8.07 -14.85 3.76
CA CYS A 105 9.05 -14.36 2.78
C CYS A 105 10.47 -14.28 3.38
N LYS A 106 10.61 -13.84 4.64
CA LYS A 106 11.91 -13.83 5.33
C LYS A 106 12.44 -15.24 5.57
N GLU A 107 11.57 -16.19 5.94
CA GLU A 107 11.95 -17.59 6.11
C GLU A 107 12.51 -18.17 4.80
N TYR A 108 11.84 -17.93 3.66
CA TYR A 108 12.34 -18.34 2.36
C TYR A 108 13.66 -17.65 1.97
N GLY A 109 13.78 -16.35 2.26
CA GLY A 109 15.02 -15.60 2.00
C GLY A 109 16.20 -16.02 2.87
N ALA A 110 15.93 -16.50 4.09
CA ALA A 110 16.94 -17.00 5.03
C ALA A 110 17.24 -18.50 4.82
N SER A 111 16.38 -19.23 4.12
CA SER A 111 16.63 -20.61 3.75
C SER A 111 17.81 -20.64 2.77
N ASP A 112 18.98 -21.07 3.25
CA ASP A 112 20.12 -21.38 2.39
C ASP A 112 19.61 -22.32 1.29
N ASN A 113 19.81 -21.92 0.04
CA ASN A 113 19.36 -22.70 -1.11
C ASN A 113 20.08 -24.05 -1.04
N ARG A 114 19.38 -25.09 -0.56
CA ARG A 114 19.91 -26.46 -0.45
C ARG A 114 20.24 -27.09 -1.81
N HIS A 115 19.96 -26.36 -2.89
CA HIS A 115 20.30 -26.68 -4.27
C HIS A 115 21.20 -25.64 -4.94
N SER A 116 21.62 -24.57 -4.25
CA SER A 116 22.78 -23.80 -4.69
C SER A 116 24.03 -24.57 -4.30
N PHE A 117 25.01 -24.58 -5.21
CA PHE A 117 26.32 -25.19 -5.03
C PHE A 117 26.88 -25.01 -3.61
N PRO A 118 27.65 -25.99 -3.09
CA PRO A 118 28.30 -25.85 -1.79
C PRO A 118 29.00 -24.49 -1.71
N LYS A 119 28.83 -23.80 -0.58
CA LYS A 119 29.47 -22.50 -0.32
C LYS A 119 30.97 -22.66 -0.52
N ASN A 120 31.47 -22.22 -1.67
CA ASN A 120 32.88 -22.10 -1.95
C ASN A 120 33.32 -20.73 -1.42
N ASP A 121 33.60 -20.67 -0.12
CA ASP A 121 34.20 -19.52 0.55
C ASP A 121 35.73 -19.47 0.35
N GLY A 122 36.29 -20.35 -0.49
CA GLY A 122 37.72 -20.43 -0.77
C GLY A 122 38.56 -20.84 0.44
N GLN A 123 37.93 -21.31 1.51
CA GLN A 123 38.61 -21.84 2.68
C GLN A 123 38.45 -23.36 2.68
N GLU A 124 39.57 -24.09 2.55
CA GLU A 124 39.59 -25.51 2.84
C GLU A 124 39.23 -25.69 4.33
N LYS A 125 38.01 -26.16 4.58
CA LYS A 125 37.66 -26.67 5.91
C LYS A 125 38.28 -28.05 6.02
N GLU A 126 39.42 -28.12 6.68
CA GLU A 126 39.96 -29.37 7.19
C GLU A 126 38.89 -30.01 8.10
N ASP A 127 38.55 -31.26 7.80
CA ASP A 127 37.86 -32.21 8.70
C ASP A 127 36.32 -32.28 8.74
N GLU A 128 35.59 -32.03 7.65
CA GLU A 128 34.26 -32.66 7.51
C GLU A 128 34.27 -33.77 6.45
N PRO A 129 33.94 -35.03 6.81
CA PRO A 129 33.79 -36.09 5.82
C PRO A 129 32.62 -35.74 4.91
N ASP A 130 32.95 -35.43 3.65
CA ASP A 130 31.98 -35.15 2.59
C ASP A 130 30.94 -36.28 2.48
N PRO A 131 29.66 -36.03 2.80
CA PRO A 131 28.60 -37.03 2.70
C PRO A 131 28.14 -37.22 1.24
N SER A 132 28.79 -36.61 0.25
CA SER A 132 28.44 -36.81 -1.15
C SER A 132 28.58 -38.29 -1.55
N LYS A 133 27.63 -38.75 -2.37
CA LYS A 133 27.61 -40.13 -2.90
C LYS A 133 28.86 -40.47 -3.73
N ASP A 134 29.65 -39.46 -4.09
CA ASP A 134 30.86 -39.57 -4.89
C ASP A 134 32.12 -39.77 -4.03
N TYR A 135 32.05 -39.69 -2.69
CA TYR A 135 33.17 -40.01 -1.81
C TYR A 135 33.74 -41.41 -2.07
N GLN A 136 32.86 -42.39 -2.31
CA GLN A 136 33.26 -43.75 -2.67
C GLN A 136 33.86 -43.83 -4.09
N HIS A 137 33.38 -43.02 -5.05
CA HIS A 137 33.89 -43.00 -6.42
C HIS A 137 35.27 -42.35 -6.52
N ASN A 138 35.51 -41.27 -5.76
CA ASN A 138 36.79 -40.57 -5.69
C ASN A 138 37.87 -41.39 -4.96
N LYS A 139 37.48 -42.27 -4.03
CA LYS A 139 38.39 -43.21 -3.35
C LYS A 139 38.99 -44.25 -4.30
N VAL A 140 38.22 -44.68 -5.31
CA VAL A 140 38.70 -45.63 -6.33
C VAL A 140 39.68 -44.97 -7.31
N MET A 141 39.50 -43.67 -7.59
CA MET A 141 40.40 -42.92 -8.47
C MET A 141 41.75 -42.61 -7.82
N THR A 142 41.77 -42.38 -6.51
CA THR A 142 43.00 -42.12 -5.74
C THR A 142 43.79 -43.41 -5.46
N GLN A 143 43.13 -44.56 -5.30
CA GLN A 143 43.81 -45.86 -5.14
C GLN A 143 44.53 -46.35 -6.40
N LYS A 144 44.29 -45.76 -7.57
CA LYS A 144 44.96 -46.16 -8.83
C LYS A 144 46.32 -45.50 -9.08
N PHE A 145 46.80 -44.63 -8.19
CA PHE A 145 48.08 -43.92 -8.35
C PHE A 145 49.28 -44.54 -7.61
N ASP A 146 49.12 -45.72 -6.99
CA ASP A 146 50.27 -46.54 -6.55
C ASP A 146 50.80 -47.36 -7.72
N PHE A 147 51.39 -46.69 -8.72
CA PHE A 147 52.24 -47.38 -9.69
C PHE A 147 53.58 -47.68 -9.02
N PRO A 148 54.04 -48.95 -8.99
CA PRO A 148 55.34 -49.27 -8.45
C PRO A 148 56.42 -48.54 -9.26
N LYS A 149 57.24 -47.75 -8.58
CA LYS A 149 58.41 -47.11 -9.18
C LYS A 149 59.34 -48.21 -9.71
N ILE A 150 59.58 -48.21 -11.02
CA ILE A 150 60.62 -49.03 -11.65
C ILE A 150 61.96 -48.51 -11.12
N LYS A 151 62.72 -49.35 -10.43
CA LYS A 151 64.08 -49.04 -10.00
C LYS A 151 65.01 -49.22 -11.20
N GLU A 152 65.80 -48.20 -11.51
CA GLU A 152 67.00 -48.30 -12.37
C GLU A 152 68.10 -49.10 -11.68
#